data_AF-X1FSJ6-F1
#
_entry.id   AF-X1FSJ6-F1
#
_cell.length_a   1.000
_cell.length_b   1.000
_cell.length_c   1.000
_cell.angle_alpha   90.00
_cell.angle_beta   90.00
_cell.angle_gamma   90.00
#
_symmetry.space_group_name_H-M   'P 1'
#
loop_
_entity.id
_entity.type
_entity.pdbx_description
1 polymer ?
#
loop_
_entity_poly.entity_id
_entity_poly.type
_entity_poly.pdbx_seq_one_letter_code
_entity_poly.pdbx_strand_id
1 'polypeptide(L)'
;MSSVKKSNLNINELFKSDEKLTFLVGAGVSVDSPSQLPSASHAMKALIKFFCTKSEVEKILSIQGLSFETLLGIIHNSLNDNFEFLDFYLESDKPNIEHFFLADMIKKGHYLATANFDFLIEHALLQTQYPKKKIIPVITERDYQRFSDPEKLYKNKKIPIYKLHSSPKNIITGEDTRNSFINTLKLMGSNQDKNNIIQLEPFKAQM
;
A
#
# COMPACT_ATOMS: atom_id res chain seq x y z
N MET A 1 -19.67 14.37 -21.60
CA MET A 1 -18.68 15.15 -20.81
C MET A 1 -19.40 15.65 -19.57
N SER A 2 -19.24 14.99 -18.42
CA SER A 2 -19.86 15.47 -17.18
C SER A 2 -19.08 16.68 -16.68
N SER A 3 -19.81 17.75 -16.37
CA SER A 3 -19.28 18.94 -15.72
C SER A 3 -18.92 18.58 -14.28
N VAL A 4 -17.64 18.31 -14.03
CA VAL A 4 -17.13 18.24 -12.67
C VAL A 4 -17.34 19.63 -12.05
N LYS A 5 -18.34 19.76 -11.17
CA LYS A 5 -18.54 20.97 -10.37
C LYS A 5 -17.23 21.24 -9.62
N LYS A 6 -16.67 22.44 -9.80
CA LYS A 6 -15.55 22.89 -8.96
C LYS A 6 -16.00 22.82 -7.50
N SER A 7 -15.32 21.97 -6.75
CA SER A 7 -15.53 21.84 -5.32
C SER A 7 -14.97 23.08 -4.61
N ASN A 8 -15.73 23.66 -3.69
CA ASN A 8 -15.26 24.72 -2.79
C ASN A 8 -14.56 24.15 -1.55
N LEU A 9 -14.16 22.86 -1.57
CA LEU A 9 -13.46 22.23 -0.46
C LEU A 9 -12.10 22.89 -0.22
N ASN A 10 -11.96 23.49 0.96
CA ASN A 10 -10.68 23.93 1.49
C ASN A 10 -10.06 22.78 2.29
N ILE A 11 -8.98 22.21 1.76
CA ILE A 11 -8.26 21.09 2.40
C ILE A 11 -7.82 21.45 3.82
N ASN A 12 -7.45 22.72 4.08
CA ASN A 12 -7.03 23.14 5.41
C ASN A 12 -8.18 23.14 6.43
N GLU A 13 -9.42 23.25 5.98
CA GLU A 13 -10.59 23.17 6.87
C GLU A 13 -10.88 21.72 7.27
N LEU A 14 -10.62 20.75 6.36
CA LEU A 14 -10.75 19.32 6.68
C LEU A 14 -9.83 18.90 7.83
N PHE A 15 -8.63 19.47 7.92
CA PHE A 15 -7.69 19.16 9.01
C PHE A 15 -7.90 19.98 10.28
N LYS A 16 -8.83 20.96 10.25
CA LYS A 16 -9.22 21.77 11.41
C LYS A 16 -10.50 21.27 12.08
N SER A 17 -11.28 20.43 11.40
CA SER A 17 -12.46 19.84 12.00
C SER A 17 -12.07 18.75 12.99
N ASP A 18 -12.94 18.51 13.99
CA ASP A 18 -12.81 17.38 14.91
C ASP A 18 -13.20 16.04 14.26
N GLU A 19 -13.56 16.04 12.96
CA GLU A 19 -13.95 14.84 12.24
C GLU A 19 -12.74 13.96 11.95
N LYS A 20 -12.93 12.65 12.14
CA LYS A 20 -11.88 11.69 11.79
C LYS A 20 -11.89 11.42 10.29
N LEU A 21 -10.78 11.76 9.65
CA LEU A 21 -10.52 11.42 8.25
C LEU A 21 -9.95 10.00 8.11
N THR A 22 -10.22 9.40 6.95
CA THR A 22 -9.57 8.16 6.50
C THR A 22 -8.66 8.46 5.32
N PHE A 23 -7.37 8.18 5.46
CA PHE A 23 -6.37 8.31 4.40
C PHE A 23 -6.27 6.98 3.63
N LEU A 24 -6.52 7.05 2.32
CA LEU A 24 -6.28 5.95 1.39
C LEU A 24 -4.99 6.26 0.62
N VAL A 25 -3.94 5.50 0.91
CA VAL A 25 -2.58 5.85 0.51
C VAL A 25 -2.06 4.85 -0.53
N GLY A 26 -1.69 5.36 -1.71
CA GLY A 26 -1.08 4.56 -2.78
C GLY A 26 0.41 4.86 -2.97
N ALA A 27 1.01 4.22 -3.97
CA ALA A 27 2.46 4.23 -4.21
C ALA A 27 3.04 5.63 -4.48
N GLY A 28 2.21 6.60 -4.87
CA GLY A 28 2.63 7.98 -5.09
C GLY A 28 3.32 8.62 -3.88
N VAL A 29 2.92 8.22 -2.66
CA VAL A 29 3.51 8.76 -1.42
C VAL A 29 5.01 8.44 -1.29
N SER A 30 5.44 7.35 -1.92
CA SER A 30 6.80 6.82 -1.78
C SER A 30 7.77 7.31 -2.85
N VAL A 31 7.31 8.13 -3.80
CA VAL A 31 8.11 8.56 -4.97
C VAL A 31 9.14 9.63 -4.62
N ASP A 32 8.73 10.63 -3.85
CA ASP A 32 9.58 11.78 -3.57
C ASP A 32 10.72 11.44 -2.61
N SER A 33 11.83 12.16 -2.78
CA SER A 33 13.00 12.07 -1.91
C SER A 33 12.65 12.39 -0.45
N PRO A 34 13.26 11.72 0.54
CA PRO A 34 14.29 10.69 0.47
C PRO A 34 13.81 9.25 0.23
N SER A 35 12.50 8.98 0.14
CA SER A 35 11.96 7.62 -0.07
C SER A 35 12.41 7.03 -1.42
N GLN A 36 12.26 7.82 -2.49
CA GLN A 36 12.71 7.54 -3.86
C GLN A 36 12.30 6.17 -4.43
N LEU A 37 11.15 5.63 -4.01
CA LEU A 37 10.64 4.37 -4.53
C LEU A 37 9.96 4.59 -5.89
N PRO A 38 10.17 3.70 -6.88
CA PRO A 38 9.55 3.84 -8.19
C PRO A 38 8.03 3.67 -8.10
N SER A 39 7.29 4.56 -8.76
CA SER A 39 5.85 4.36 -8.92
C SER A 39 5.54 3.04 -9.64
N ALA A 40 4.33 2.54 -9.49
CA ALA A 40 3.86 1.34 -10.19
C ALA A 40 4.09 1.43 -11.71
N SER A 41 3.82 2.58 -12.32
CA SER A 41 4.05 2.81 -13.76
C SER A 41 5.52 2.72 -14.17
N HIS A 42 6.44 3.25 -13.35
CA HIS A 42 7.88 3.15 -13.61
C HIS A 42 8.37 1.71 -13.45
N ALA A 43 7.91 1.00 -12.41
CA ALA A 43 8.24 -0.40 -12.19
C ALA A 43 7.71 -1.29 -13.32
N MET A 44 6.45 -1.10 -13.75
CA MET A 44 5.90 -1.81 -14.91
C MET A 44 6.76 -1.62 -16.15
N LYS A 45 7.14 -0.38 -16.46
CA LYS A 45 7.99 -0.07 -17.61
C LYS A 45 9.36 -0.74 -17.51
N ALA A 46 9.96 -0.78 -16.32
CA ALA A 46 11.23 -1.46 -16.10
C ALA A 46 11.11 -2.97 -16.29
N LEU A 47 10.10 -3.60 -15.68
CA LEU A 47 9.84 -5.04 -15.77
C LEU A 47 9.55 -5.48 -17.21
N ILE A 48 8.69 -4.75 -17.93
CA ILE A 48 8.38 -5.05 -19.34
C ILE A 48 9.65 -4.94 -20.21
N LYS A 49 10.48 -3.91 -19.99
CA LYS A 49 11.75 -3.76 -20.73
C LYS A 49 12.77 -4.84 -20.38
N PHE A 50 12.73 -5.36 -19.16
CA PHE A 50 13.65 -6.38 -18.68
C PHE A 50 13.29 -7.77 -19.20
N PHE A 51 12.00 -8.14 -19.15
CA PHE A 51 11.53 -9.47 -19.51
C PHE A 51 11.12 -9.64 -20.98
N CYS A 52 10.75 -8.57 -21.68
CA CYS A 52 10.19 -8.67 -23.04
C CYS A 52 11.19 -8.25 -24.13
N THR A 53 11.04 -8.84 -25.32
CA THR A 53 11.77 -8.43 -26.52
C THR A 53 11.48 -6.97 -26.86
N LYS A 54 12.52 -6.22 -27.27
CA LYS A 54 12.42 -4.79 -27.60
C LYS A 54 11.29 -4.44 -28.58
N SER A 55 10.98 -5.33 -29.53
CA SER A 55 9.89 -5.14 -30.51
C SER A 55 8.48 -5.13 -29.90
N GLU A 56 8.32 -5.73 -28.72
CA GLU A 56 7.02 -5.88 -28.05
C GLU A 56 6.79 -4.87 -26.93
N VAL A 57 7.84 -4.19 -26.45
CA VAL A 57 7.78 -3.26 -25.30
C VAL A 57 6.69 -2.20 -25.47
N GLU A 58 6.70 -1.47 -26.58
CA GLU A 58 5.72 -0.39 -26.81
C GLU A 58 4.30 -0.93 -27.01
N LYS A 59 4.16 -2.12 -27.62
CA LYS A 59 2.85 -2.77 -27.77
C LYS A 59 2.26 -3.14 -26.41
N ILE A 60 3.06 -3.75 -25.53
CA ILE A 60 2.63 -4.14 -24.18
C ILE A 60 2.30 -2.89 -23.34
N LEU A 61 3.14 -1.86 -23.39
CA LEU A 61 2.89 -0.59 -22.67
C LEU A 61 1.64 0.15 -23.17
N SER A 62 1.20 -0.11 -24.41
CA SER A 62 -0.02 0.47 -24.97
C SER A 62 -1.31 -0.26 -24.60
N ILE A 63 -1.23 -1.42 -23.93
CA ILE A 63 -2.41 -2.20 -23.51
C ILE A 63 -3.20 -1.37 -22.48
N GLN A 64 -4.40 -0.95 -22.88
CA GLN A 64 -5.31 -0.25 -21.97
C GLN A 64 -5.76 -1.19 -20.85
N GLY A 65 -5.71 -0.71 -19.62
CA GLY A 65 -6.15 -1.47 -18.45
C GLY A 65 -5.15 -2.50 -17.93
N LEU A 66 -3.93 -2.58 -18.48
CA LEU A 66 -2.88 -3.38 -17.87
C LEU A 66 -2.51 -2.75 -16.51
N SER A 67 -2.87 -3.44 -15.42
CA SER A 67 -2.49 -3.04 -14.06
C SER A 67 -1.15 -3.64 -13.65
N PHE A 68 -0.53 -3.06 -12.61
CA PHE A 68 0.70 -3.60 -12.04
C PHE A 68 0.48 -5.01 -11.51
N GLU A 69 -0.64 -5.24 -10.83
CA GLU A 69 -1.06 -6.52 -10.26
C GLU A 69 -1.22 -7.60 -11.33
N THR A 70 -1.83 -7.24 -12.47
CA THR A 70 -1.97 -8.16 -13.61
C THR A 70 -0.59 -8.56 -14.15
N LEU A 71 0.31 -7.59 -14.30
CA LEU A 71 1.69 -7.85 -14.74
C LEU A 71 2.43 -8.75 -13.75
N LEU A 72 2.31 -8.52 -12.44
CA LEU A 72 2.90 -9.37 -11.41
C LEU A 72 2.37 -10.81 -11.51
N GLY A 73 1.07 -10.99 -11.71
CA GLY A 73 0.47 -12.30 -11.92
C GLY A 73 1.05 -13.04 -13.13
N ILE A 74 1.24 -12.34 -14.26
CA ILE A 74 1.84 -12.91 -15.48
C ILE A 74 3.30 -13.32 -15.22
N ILE A 75 4.10 -12.46 -14.58
CA ILE A 75 5.51 -12.73 -14.26
C ILE A 75 5.60 -13.96 -13.35
N HIS A 76 4.80 -13.99 -12.28
CA HIS A 76 4.76 -15.11 -11.34
C HIS A 76 4.43 -16.44 -12.04
N ASN A 77 3.38 -16.46 -12.85
CA ASN A 77 2.98 -17.67 -13.58
C ASN A 77 4.04 -18.14 -14.59
N SER A 78 4.87 -17.22 -15.09
CA SER A 78 5.91 -17.52 -16.06
C SER A 78 7.22 -18.00 -15.41
N LEU A 79 7.58 -17.46 -14.24
CA LEU A 79 8.85 -17.70 -13.57
C LEU A 79 8.74 -18.62 -12.34
N ASN A 80 7.53 -18.84 -11.84
CA ASN A 80 7.26 -19.48 -10.54
C ASN A 80 8.05 -18.83 -9.39
N ASP A 81 8.19 -17.49 -9.42
CA ASP A 81 8.94 -16.74 -8.42
C ASP A 81 8.12 -16.42 -7.15
N ASN A 82 8.79 -16.07 -6.05
CA ASN A 82 8.16 -15.63 -4.81
C ASN A 82 8.15 -14.09 -4.64
N PHE A 83 8.09 -13.38 -5.77
CA PHE A 83 8.15 -11.91 -5.88
C PHE A 83 9.37 -11.27 -5.21
N GLU A 84 10.51 -11.97 -5.16
CA GLU A 84 11.74 -11.48 -4.52
C GLU A 84 12.24 -10.16 -5.14
N PHE A 85 11.97 -9.92 -6.42
CA PHE A 85 12.31 -8.64 -7.07
C PHE A 85 11.57 -7.44 -6.47
N LEU A 86 10.45 -7.65 -5.77
CA LEU A 86 9.75 -6.59 -5.05
C LEU A 86 10.44 -6.21 -3.73
N ASP A 87 11.39 -7.01 -3.26
CA ASP A 87 12.13 -6.73 -2.03
C ASP A 87 12.93 -5.41 -2.13
N PHE A 88 13.24 -4.96 -3.35
CA PHE A 88 13.82 -3.64 -3.60
C PHE A 88 13.03 -2.49 -2.94
N TYR A 89 11.69 -2.59 -2.88
CA TYR A 89 10.85 -1.57 -2.23
C TYR A 89 11.01 -1.55 -0.71
N LEU A 90 11.59 -2.59 -0.12
CA LEU A 90 11.78 -2.74 1.32
C LEU A 90 13.14 -2.19 1.78
N GLU A 91 14.05 -1.90 0.86
CA GLU A 91 15.41 -1.43 1.13
C GLU A 91 15.45 0.02 1.62
N SER A 92 14.39 0.81 1.35
CA SER A 92 14.31 2.20 1.81
C SER A 92 13.76 2.28 3.23
N ASP A 93 14.56 2.79 4.14
CA ASP A 93 14.19 3.11 5.52
C ASP A 93 14.02 4.63 5.75
N LYS A 94 13.98 5.41 4.66
CA LYS A 94 14.00 6.88 4.66
C LYS A 94 12.64 7.46 4.24
N PRO A 95 11.69 7.64 5.17
CA PRO A 95 10.43 8.29 4.88
C PRO A 95 10.63 9.74 4.42
N ASN A 96 9.80 10.17 3.48
CA ASN A 96 9.68 11.57 3.06
C ASN A 96 8.64 12.35 3.85
N ILE A 97 8.48 13.63 3.50
CA ILE A 97 7.59 14.56 4.21
C ILE A 97 6.13 14.08 4.23
N GLU A 98 5.68 13.39 3.19
CA GLU A 98 4.30 12.89 3.12
C GLU A 98 4.06 11.76 4.12
N HIS A 99 5.05 10.88 4.31
CA HIS A 99 4.97 9.85 5.36
C HIS A 99 4.95 10.48 6.76
N PHE A 100 5.74 11.53 6.99
CA PHE A 100 5.72 12.25 8.27
C PHE A 100 4.39 12.97 8.50
N PHE A 101 3.81 13.55 7.45
CA PHE A 101 2.47 14.12 7.49
C PHE A 101 1.44 13.05 7.87
N LEU A 102 1.43 11.90 7.18
CA LEU A 102 0.52 10.79 7.48
C LEU A 102 0.72 10.27 8.91
N ALA A 103 1.98 10.13 9.36
CA ALA A 103 2.31 9.73 10.72
C ALA A 103 1.74 10.73 11.76
N ASP A 104 1.81 12.04 11.49
CA ASP A 104 1.20 13.05 12.35
C ASP A 104 -0.33 12.94 12.38
N MET A 105 -0.95 12.75 11.21
CA MET A 105 -2.40 12.60 11.10
C MET A 105 -2.91 11.38 11.87
N ILE A 106 -2.28 10.23 11.69
CA ILE A 106 -2.73 9.01 12.40
C ILE A 106 -2.42 9.06 13.90
N LYS A 107 -1.41 9.83 14.34
CA LYS A 107 -1.19 10.11 15.78
C LYS A 107 -2.33 10.92 16.40
N LYS A 108 -2.99 11.78 15.60
CA LYS A 108 -4.15 12.59 16.01
C LYS A 108 -5.47 11.82 16.02
N GLY A 109 -5.48 10.55 15.61
CA GLY A 109 -6.68 9.70 15.65
C GLY A 109 -7.37 9.51 14.30
N HIS A 110 -6.77 10.01 13.21
CA HIS A 110 -7.23 9.71 11.85
C HIS A 110 -6.87 8.28 11.43
N TYR A 111 -7.61 7.72 10.48
CA TYR A 111 -7.41 6.35 10.00
C TYR A 111 -6.53 6.30 8.75
N LEU A 112 -5.85 5.16 8.54
CA LEU A 112 -5.02 4.96 7.37
C LEU A 112 -5.12 3.52 6.85
N ALA A 113 -5.39 3.41 5.55
CA ALA A 113 -5.25 2.17 4.80
C ALA A 113 -4.35 2.44 3.58
N THR A 114 -3.49 1.49 3.24
CA THR A 114 -2.55 1.64 2.14
C THR A 114 -2.45 0.39 1.28
N ALA A 115 -2.31 0.59 -0.02
CA ALA A 115 -1.95 -0.45 -0.98
C ALA A 115 -0.43 -0.70 -1.05
N ASN A 116 0.38 0.10 -0.34
CA ASN A 116 1.82 -0.05 -0.34
C ASN A 116 2.24 -1.18 0.61
N PHE A 117 3.19 -1.98 0.16
CA PHE A 117 3.79 -3.07 0.94
C PHE A 117 5.16 -2.70 1.54
N ASP A 118 5.69 -1.50 1.25
CA ASP A 118 6.87 -0.91 1.89
C ASP A 118 6.63 -0.63 3.39
N PHE A 119 7.67 -0.16 4.10
CA PHE A 119 7.63 0.09 5.55
C PHE A 119 7.68 1.57 5.93
N LEU A 120 7.51 2.49 4.98
CA LEU A 120 7.88 3.90 5.18
C LEU A 120 6.98 4.64 6.18
N ILE A 121 5.69 4.27 6.27
CA ILE A 121 4.78 4.84 7.29
C ILE A 121 5.17 4.38 8.69
N GLU A 122 5.52 3.11 8.84
CA GLU A 122 6.04 2.54 10.08
C GLU A 122 7.37 3.20 10.47
N HIS A 123 8.29 3.37 9.52
CA HIS A 123 9.55 4.09 9.73
C HIS A 123 9.32 5.53 10.16
N ALA A 124 8.37 6.26 9.55
CA ALA A 124 8.04 7.63 9.93
C ALA A 124 7.53 7.70 11.38
N LEU A 125 6.66 6.78 11.80
CA LEU A 125 6.21 6.70 13.20
C LEU A 125 7.38 6.44 14.16
N LEU A 126 8.25 5.48 13.84
CA LEU A 126 9.43 5.17 14.66
C LEU A 126 10.39 6.35 14.77
N GLN A 127 10.65 7.07 13.67
CA GLN A 127 11.53 8.23 13.63
C GLN A 127 10.94 9.44 14.38
N THR A 128 9.61 9.56 14.46
CA THR A 128 8.95 10.52 15.36
C THR A 128 8.88 10.06 16.81
N GLN A 129 9.62 9.01 17.17
CA GLN A 129 9.72 8.42 18.52
C GLN A 129 8.38 7.90 19.07
N TYR A 130 7.42 7.57 18.19
CA TYR A 130 6.18 6.94 18.62
C TYR A 130 6.50 5.54 19.20
N PRO A 131 5.92 5.13 20.34
CA PRO A 131 6.33 3.88 20.98
C PRO A 131 6.08 2.68 20.06
N LYS A 132 7.13 1.93 19.71
CA LYS A 132 7.08 0.77 18.80
C LYS A 132 5.92 -0.20 19.11
N LYS A 133 5.70 -0.52 20.39
CA LYS A 133 4.62 -1.40 20.88
C LYS A 133 3.19 -0.88 20.65
N LYS A 134 3.04 0.37 20.22
CA LYS A 134 1.76 1.02 19.92
C LYS A 134 1.49 1.13 18.43
N ILE A 135 2.45 0.81 17.57
CA ILE A 135 2.27 0.74 16.12
C ILE A 135 1.76 -0.67 15.79
N ILE A 136 0.64 -0.78 15.08
CA ILE A 136 0.00 -2.05 14.77
C ILE A 136 -0.16 -2.16 13.25
N PRO A 137 0.86 -2.65 12.51
CA PRO A 137 0.67 -3.04 11.13
C PRO A 137 -0.34 -4.19 11.06
N VAL A 138 -1.41 -4.00 10.30
CA VAL A 138 -2.47 -4.98 10.08
C VAL A 138 -2.26 -5.55 8.69
N ILE A 139 -1.69 -6.76 8.63
CA ILE A 139 -1.16 -7.36 7.39
C ILE A 139 -1.90 -8.65 7.05
N THR A 140 -1.92 -9.60 7.99
CA THR A 140 -2.47 -10.95 7.79
C THR A 140 -3.97 -11.00 8.10
N GLU A 141 -4.66 -12.04 7.65
CA GLU A 141 -6.05 -12.29 8.02
C GLU A 141 -6.27 -12.26 9.54
N ARG A 142 -5.35 -12.87 10.31
CA ARG A 142 -5.41 -12.88 11.78
C ARG A 142 -5.33 -11.47 12.35
N ASP A 143 -4.52 -10.60 11.75
CA ASP A 143 -4.42 -9.21 12.18
C ASP A 143 -5.74 -8.47 11.90
N TYR A 144 -6.30 -8.63 10.71
CA TYR A 144 -7.58 -8.01 10.32
C TYR A 144 -8.72 -8.44 11.26
N GLN A 145 -8.80 -9.73 11.60
CA GLN A 145 -9.80 -10.24 12.54
C GLN A 145 -9.59 -9.68 13.96
N ARG A 146 -8.34 -9.57 14.41
CA ARG A 146 -7.99 -9.11 15.77
C ARG A 146 -8.11 -7.61 15.95
N PHE A 147 -7.85 -6.85 14.88
CA PHE A 147 -7.67 -5.41 14.89
C PHE A 147 -8.67 -4.71 13.98
N SER A 148 -9.86 -5.27 13.79
CA SER A 148 -10.90 -4.72 12.90
C SER A 148 -11.50 -3.39 13.36
N ASP A 149 -11.50 -3.10 14.66
CA ASP A 149 -12.04 -1.87 15.23
C ASP A 149 -10.93 -0.85 15.52
N PRO A 150 -10.67 0.12 14.63
CA PRO A 150 -9.66 1.14 14.85
C PRO A 150 -10.00 2.06 16.04
N GLU A 151 -11.27 2.32 16.34
CA GLU A 151 -11.65 3.20 17.45
C GLU A 151 -11.21 2.64 18.78
N LYS A 152 -11.42 1.34 18.99
CA LYS A 152 -10.97 0.62 20.18
C LYS A 152 -9.44 0.63 20.31
N LEU A 153 -8.71 0.61 19.20
CA LEU A 153 -7.25 0.70 19.22
C LEU A 153 -6.79 2.11 19.64
N TYR A 154 -7.41 3.15 19.08
CA TYR A 154 -7.09 4.53 19.44
C TYR A 154 -7.38 4.85 20.91
N LYS A 155 -8.48 4.33 21.47
CA LYS A 155 -8.77 4.43 22.92
C LYS A 155 -7.63 3.85 23.78
N ASN A 156 -6.90 2.87 23.26
CA ASN A 156 -5.74 2.25 23.90
C ASN A 156 -4.39 2.87 23.48
N LYS A 157 -4.42 4.03 22.79
CA LYS A 157 -3.25 4.71 22.21
C LYS A 157 -2.45 3.80 21.27
N LYS A 158 -3.13 2.94 20.52
CA LYS A 158 -2.53 2.10 19.47
C LYS A 158 -2.95 2.63 18.10
N ILE A 159 -2.00 2.68 17.18
CA ILE A 159 -2.19 3.18 15.80
C ILE A 159 -2.18 1.98 14.85
N PRO A 160 -3.33 1.61 14.26
CA PRO A 160 -3.37 0.63 13.19
C PRO A 160 -2.87 1.22 11.86
N ILE A 161 -2.16 0.41 11.08
CA ILE A 161 -1.82 0.68 9.68
C ILE A 161 -2.35 -0.49 8.85
N TYR A 162 -3.44 -0.29 8.12
CA TYR A 162 -4.06 -1.36 7.34
C TYR A 162 -3.37 -1.52 5.98
N LYS A 163 -2.69 -2.64 5.77
CA LYS A 163 -1.95 -2.96 4.53
C LYS A 163 -2.83 -3.81 3.61
N LEU A 164 -3.51 -3.16 2.67
CA LEU A 164 -4.47 -3.78 1.76
C LEU A 164 -3.83 -4.84 0.86
N HIS A 165 -2.61 -4.59 0.38
CA HIS A 165 -1.83 -5.55 -0.41
C HIS A 165 -0.90 -6.40 0.46
N SER A 166 -1.14 -6.44 1.77
CA SER A 166 -0.26 -7.09 2.74
C SER A 166 1.16 -6.50 2.69
N SER A 167 2.12 -7.18 3.30
CA SER A 167 3.55 -6.82 3.26
C SER A 167 4.37 -8.07 3.58
N PRO A 168 5.59 -8.24 3.05
CA PRO A 168 6.38 -9.46 3.28
C PRO A 168 6.91 -9.61 4.72
N LYS A 169 6.89 -8.55 5.52
CA LYS A 169 7.33 -8.60 6.92
C LYS A 169 6.54 -7.62 7.77
N ASN A 170 6.32 -7.95 9.04
CA ASN A 170 5.93 -6.97 10.04
C ASN A 170 7.19 -6.44 10.75
N ILE A 171 7.69 -5.26 10.38
CA ILE A 171 8.93 -4.72 10.99
C ILE A 171 8.76 -4.34 12.48
N ILE A 172 7.52 -4.24 12.96
CA ILE A 172 7.22 -3.94 14.36
C ILE A 172 7.34 -5.20 15.22
N THR A 173 6.73 -6.32 14.80
CA THR A 173 6.78 -7.58 15.57
C THR A 173 7.96 -8.47 15.19
N GLY A 174 8.51 -8.29 14.00
CA GLY A 174 9.53 -9.18 13.41
C GLY A 174 8.95 -10.39 12.67
N GLU A 175 7.62 -10.54 12.63
CA GLU A 175 6.94 -11.65 11.95
C GLU A 175 7.22 -11.64 10.44
N ASP A 176 7.56 -12.80 9.89
CA ASP A 176 7.59 -13.04 8.44
C ASP A 176 6.16 -13.27 7.94
N THR A 177 5.71 -12.39 7.06
CA THR A 177 4.36 -12.39 6.48
C THR A 177 4.39 -12.62 4.97
N ARG A 178 5.52 -13.09 4.41
CA ARG A 178 5.74 -13.28 2.97
C ARG A 178 4.71 -14.20 2.33
N ASN A 179 4.32 -15.29 3.00
CA ASN A 179 3.29 -16.18 2.46
C ASN A 179 1.94 -15.46 2.29
N SER A 180 1.55 -14.61 3.25
CA SER A 180 0.35 -13.79 3.15
C SER A 180 0.46 -12.81 1.98
N PHE A 181 1.61 -12.16 1.86
CA PHE A 181 1.90 -11.21 0.77
C PHE A 181 1.81 -11.87 -0.62
N ILE A 182 2.49 -13.01 -0.80
CA ILE A 182 2.45 -13.78 -2.05
C ILE A 182 1.02 -14.19 -2.38
N ASN A 183 0.25 -14.70 -1.40
CA ASN A 183 -1.13 -15.12 -1.62
C ASN A 183 -2.03 -13.95 -2.03
N THR A 184 -1.88 -12.79 -1.39
CA THR A 184 -2.61 -11.56 -1.78
C THR A 184 -2.28 -11.16 -3.21
N LEU A 185 -1.00 -11.08 -3.59
CA LEU A 185 -0.59 -10.72 -4.95
C LEU A 185 -1.06 -11.73 -6.00
N LYS A 186 -1.01 -13.04 -5.69
CA LYS A 186 -1.53 -14.10 -6.57
C LYS A 186 -3.02 -13.92 -6.84
N LEU A 187 -3.81 -13.70 -5.79
CA LEU A 187 -5.25 -13.48 -5.91
C LEU A 187 -5.56 -12.28 -6.82
N MET A 188 -4.81 -11.20 -6.66
CA MET A 188 -4.97 -9.98 -7.46
C MET A 188 -4.57 -10.19 -8.92
N GLY A 189 -3.51 -10.97 -9.18
CA GLY A 189 -3.03 -11.27 -10.52
C GLY A 189 -3.84 -12.33 -11.28
N SER A 190 -4.50 -13.27 -10.58
CA SER A 190 -5.25 -14.38 -11.19
C SER A 190 -6.67 -14.02 -11.62
N ASN A 191 -7.27 -12.99 -11.05
CA ASN A 191 -8.69 -12.65 -11.29
C ASN A 191 -8.86 -11.66 -12.44
N GLN A 192 -8.45 -12.07 -13.64
CA GLN A 192 -8.53 -11.31 -14.90
C GLN A 192 -9.97 -11.05 -15.39
N ASP A 193 -10.98 -11.69 -14.79
CA ASP A 193 -12.33 -11.83 -15.37
C ASP A 193 -13.46 -11.00 -14.73
N LYS A 194 -13.21 -10.07 -13.79
CA LYS A 194 -14.31 -9.28 -13.19
C LYS A 194 -13.97 -7.80 -13.05
N ASN A 195 -14.92 -6.97 -13.49
CA ASN A 195 -15.02 -5.49 -13.46
C ASN A 195 -14.79 -4.79 -12.08
N ASN A 196 -14.12 -5.42 -11.12
CA ASN A 196 -13.85 -4.83 -9.81
C ASN A 196 -12.44 -4.22 -9.78
N ILE A 197 -12.41 -2.89 -9.69
CA ILE A 197 -11.22 -2.02 -9.75
C ILE A 197 -10.24 -2.27 -8.58
N ILE A 198 -10.73 -2.83 -7.46
CA ILE A 198 -9.90 -3.27 -6.33
C ILE A 198 -10.50 -4.58 -5.83
N GLN A 199 -9.76 -5.69 -5.96
CA GLN A 199 -10.16 -6.97 -5.39
C GLN A 199 -9.45 -7.17 -4.06
N LEU A 200 -10.21 -6.94 -2.99
CA LEU A 200 -9.79 -7.21 -1.62
C LEU A 200 -10.14 -8.66 -1.26
N GLU A 201 -9.29 -9.29 -0.46
CA GLU A 201 -9.64 -10.55 0.20
C GLU A 201 -10.92 -10.35 1.05
N PRO A 202 -11.85 -11.32 1.12
CA PRO A 202 -13.15 -11.13 1.78
C PRO A 202 -13.07 -10.61 3.22
N PHE A 203 -12.05 -11.02 3.97
CA PHE A 203 -11.84 -10.57 5.36
C PHE A 203 -11.45 -9.08 5.45
N LYS A 204 -10.89 -8.48 4.40
CA LYS A 204 -10.54 -7.05 4.35
C LYS A 204 -11.77 -6.18 4.07
N ALA A 205 -12.82 -6.74 3.47
CA ALA A 205 -14.06 -6.04 3.14
C ALA A 205 -15.07 -5.97 4.31
N GLN A 206 -14.78 -6.63 5.43
CA GLN A 206 -15.63 -6.67 6.63
C GLN A 206 -15.26 -5.57 7.65
N MET A 207 -14.36 -4.65 7.28
CA MET A 207 -13.89 -3.53 8.09
C MET A 207 -14.80 -2.30 8.00
#